data_AF-A0A6H0ACB4-F1
#
_entry.id   AF-A0A6H0ACB4-F1
#
_cell.length_a   1.000
_cell.length_b   1.000
_cell.length_c   1.000
_cell.angle_alpha   90.00
_cell.angle_beta   90.00
_cell.angle_gamma   90.00
#
_symmetry.space_group_name_H-M   'P 1'
#
loop_
_entity.id
_entity.type
_entity.pdbx_description
1 polymer ?
#
loop_
_entity_poly.entity_id
_entity_poly.type
_entity_poly.pdbx_seq_one_letter_code
_entity_poly.pdbx_strand_id
1 'polypeptide(L)' 'MALLQSLNTPRMAVSFPTRSLGGRGKGMEANYAAWFEGGLPAEFEIEDKKTIGTELIYLIKKNG' A
#
# COMPACT_ATOMS: atom_id res chain seq x y z
N MET A 1 1.52 -5.90 -10.05
CA MET A 1 1.92 -6.33 -8.67
C MET A 1 2.55 -7.74 -8.64
N ALA A 2 3.46 -8.07 -9.56
CA ALA A 2 4.03 -9.42 -9.65
C ALA A 2 4.79 -9.85 -8.38
N LEU A 3 5.43 -8.90 -7.68
CA LEU A 3 6.10 -9.16 -6.41
C LEU A 3 5.12 -9.65 -5.32
N LEU A 4 3.97 -9.01 -5.14
CA LEU A 4 3.00 -9.44 -4.13
C LEU A 4 2.46 -10.84 -4.43
N GLN A 5 2.26 -11.15 -5.72
CA GLN A 5 1.74 -12.45 -6.17
C GLN A 5 2.75 -13.60 -5.99
N SER A 6 4.06 -13.31 -6.02
CA SER A 6 5.12 -14.32 -5.85
C SER A 6 5.43 -14.66 -4.40
N LEU A 7 4.97 -13.86 -3.45
CA LEU A 7 5.20 -14.09 -2.02
C LEU A 7 4.27 -15.18 -1.49
N ASN A 8 4.85 -16.22 -0.89
CA ASN A 8 4.11 -17.32 -0.26
C ASN A 8 3.72 -16.97 1.19
N THR A 9 2.91 -15.94 1.36
CA THR A 9 2.35 -15.54 2.65
C THR A 9 0.89 -15.12 2.49
N PRO A 10 0.00 -15.47 3.43
CA PRO A 10 -1.41 -15.10 3.34
C PRO A 10 -1.65 -13.62 3.66
N ARG A 11 -0.73 -12.95 4.35
CA ARG A 11 -0.85 -11.55 4.78
C ARG A 11 0.43 -10.77 4.56
N MET A 12 0.29 -9.51 4.20
CA MET A 12 1.40 -8.59 3.97
C MET A 12 1.07 -7.19 4.49
N ALA A 13 2.09 -6.50 4.97
CA ALA A 13 2.06 -5.06 5.20
C ALA A 13 2.85 -4.37 4.09
N VAL A 14 2.24 -3.41 3.40
CA VAL A 14 2.86 -2.61 2.35
C VAL A 14 2.83 -1.15 2.78
N SER A 15 3.96 -0.46 2.74
CA SER A 15 4.01 0.95 3.14
C SER A 15 4.60 1.87 2.07
N PHE A 16 4.16 3.12 2.08
CA PHE A 16 4.58 4.19 1.18
C PHE A 16 4.89 5.47 1.97
N PRO A 17 5.99 6.18 1.65
CA PRO A 17 6.29 7.45 2.28
C PRO A 17 5.29 8.53 1.82
N THR A 18 4.71 9.28 2.75
CA THR A 18 3.74 10.36 2.45
C THR A 18 4.38 11.74 2.31
N ARG A 19 5.71 11.86 2.51
CA ARG A 19 6.46 13.12 2.38
C ARG A 19 7.77 12.94 1.62
N SER A 20 8.10 13.92 0.79
CA SER A 20 9.41 13.99 0.14
C SER A 20 10.47 14.49 1.13
N LEU A 21 11.74 14.17 0.88
CA LEU A 21 12.87 14.58 1.72
C LEU A 21 12.97 16.12 1.89
N GLY A 22 12.37 16.90 0.98
CA GLY A 22 12.29 18.37 1.06
C GLY A 22 11.02 18.93 1.71
N GLY A 23 10.19 18.09 2.36
CA GLY A 23 8.98 18.53 3.08
C GLY A 23 7.77 18.88 2.20
N ARG A 24 7.89 18.80 0.86
CA ARG A 24 6.72 18.90 -0.04
C ARG A 24 5.93 17.59 0.04
N GLY A 25 4.86 17.60 0.83
CA GLY A 25 3.95 16.45 1.05
C GLY A 25 2.59 16.57 0.36
N LYS A 26 2.36 17.59 -0.49
CA LYS A 26 1.05 17.76 -1.12
C LYS A 26 0.82 16.67 -2.18
N GLY A 27 -0.15 15.78 -1.90
CA GLY A 27 -0.69 14.83 -2.88
C GLY A 27 0.00 13.47 -2.97
N MET A 28 1.10 13.20 -2.25
CA MET A 28 1.77 11.89 -2.34
C MET A 28 0.94 10.75 -1.76
N GLU A 29 0.33 10.94 -0.60
CA GLU A 29 -0.55 9.93 -0.01
C GLU A 29 -1.69 9.56 -0.95
N ALA A 30 -2.37 10.57 -1.52
CA ALA A 30 -3.45 10.35 -2.49
C ALA A 30 -2.95 9.65 -3.77
N ASN A 31 -1.76 10.03 -4.26
CA ASN A 31 -1.17 9.42 -5.44
C ASN A 31 -0.80 7.95 -5.22
N TYR A 32 -0.15 7.63 -4.11
CA TYR A 32 0.18 6.24 -3.76
C TYR A 32 -1.06 5.42 -3.50
N ALA A 33 -2.07 5.99 -2.83
CA ALA A 33 -3.34 5.32 -2.62
C ALA A 33 -4.03 4.98 -3.94
N ALA A 34 -4.16 5.95 -4.85
CA ALA A 34 -4.77 5.74 -6.16
C ALA A 34 -4.01 4.68 -6.98
N TRP A 35 -2.67 4.74 -7.00
CA TRP A 35 -1.85 3.77 -7.72
C TRP A 35 -1.94 2.37 -7.10
N PHE A 36 -1.85 2.26 -5.77
CA PHE A 36 -1.84 0.97 -5.09
C PHE A 36 -3.21 0.30 -5.15
N GLU A 37 -4.27 1.02 -4.79
CA GLU A 37 -5.64 0.50 -4.78
C GLU A 37 -6.13 0.17 -6.20
N GLY A 38 -5.81 1.01 -7.20
CA GLY A 38 -6.17 0.76 -8.59
C GLY A 38 -5.36 -0.35 -9.27
N GLY A 39 -4.17 -0.66 -8.75
CA GLY A 39 -3.28 -1.71 -9.26
C GLY A 39 -3.31 -3.01 -8.46
N LEU A 40 -4.06 -3.06 -7.34
CA LEU A 40 -4.11 -4.22 -6.47
C LEU A 40 -4.83 -5.37 -7.19
N PRO A 41 -4.19 -6.54 -7.37
CA PRO A 41 -4.84 -7.69 -8.00
C PRO A 41 -6.05 -8.15 -7.20
N ALA A 42 -7.11 -8.61 -7.88
CA ALA A 42 -8.37 -9.03 -7.25
C ALA A 42 -8.24 -10.22 -6.27
N GLU A 43 -7.14 -10.97 -6.36
CA GLU A 43 -6.81 -12.02 -5.40
C GLU A 43 -6.36 -11.49 -4.02
N PHE A 44 -6.23 -10.16 -3.86
CA PHE A 44 -5.93 -9.53 -2.59
C PHE A 44 -7.09 -8.67 -2.09
N GLU A 45 -7.26 -8.65 -0.79
CA GLU A 45 -8.20 -7.80 -0.05
C GLU A 45 -7.41 -6.83 0.84
N ILE A 46 -7.85 -5.57 0.94
CA ILE A 46 -7.31 -4.60 1.91
C ILE A 46 -8.04 -4.80 3.24
N GLU A 47 -7.37 -5.39 4.23
CA GLU A 47 -7.90 -5.56 5.59
C GLU A 47 -7.87 -4.23 6.37
N ASP A 48 -6.88 -3.36 6.12
CA ASP A 48 -6.74 -2.06 6.80
C ASP A 48 -5.90 -1.07 5.99
N LYS A 49 -6.14 0.22 6.19
CA LYS A 49 -5.38 1.34 5.63
C LYS A 49 -5.19 2.41 6.70
N LYS A 50 -3.93 2.70 7.04
CA LYS A 50 -3.59 3.67 8.09
C LYS A 50 -2.39 4.50 7.71
N THR A 51 -2.39 5.77 8.13
CA THR A 51 -1.21 6.61 8.06
C THR A 51 -0.60 6.71 9.47
N ILE A 52 0.65 6.27 9.62
CA ILE A 52 1.40 6.35 10.89
C ILE A 52 2.64 7.21 10.64
N GLY A 53 2.69 8.38 11.27
CA GLY A 53 3.77 9.35 11.03
C GLY A 53 3.78 9.83 9.58
N THR A 54 4.82 9.46 8.83
CA THR A 54 4.97 9.78 7.41
C THR A 54 4.87 8.55 6.50
N GLU A 55 4.27 7.46 6.99
CA GLU A 55 4.07 6.22 6.25
C GLU A 55 2.57 5.96 6.07
N LEU A 56 2.15 5.75 4.83
CA LEU A 56 0.86 5.17 4.48
C LEU A 56 1.02 3.66 4.44
N ILE A 57 0.28 2.93 5.25
CA ILE A 57 0.40 1.49 5.45
C ILE A 57 -0.90 0.82 5.04
N TYR A 58 -0.79 -0.24 4.25
CA TYR A 58 -1.85 -1.16 3.91
C TYR A 58 -1.58 -2.52 4.53
N LEU A 59 -2.58 -3.08 5.21
CA LEU A 59 -2.62 -4.50 5.52
C LEU A 59 -3.45 -5.17 4.45
N ILE A 60 -2.83 -6.12 3.74
CA ILE A 60 -3.50 -6.89 2.70
C ILE A 60 -3.47 -8.37 3.02
N LYS A 61 -4.50 -9.07 2.57
CA LYS A 61 -4.64 -10.51 2.67
C LYS A 61 -4.85 -11.10 1.29
N LYS A 62 -4.21 -12.25 1.02
CA LYS A 62 -4.49 -13.04 -0.18
C LYS A 62 -5.74 -13.88 0.05
N ASN A 63 -6.70 -13.77 -0.86
CA ASN A 63 -7.87 -14.64 -0.92
C ASN A 63 -7.39 -16.02 -1.39
N GLY A 64 -7.67 -17.04 -0.57
CA GLY A 64 -7.32 -18.43 -0.85
C GLY A 64 -8.27 -19.09 -1.84
#